data_AF-A0A250IX62-F1
#
_entry.id   AF-A0A250IX62-F1
#
_cell.length_a   1.000
_cell.length_b   1.000
_cell.length_c   1.000
_cell.angle_alpha   90.00
_cell.angle_beta   90.00
_cell.angle_gamma   90.00
#
_symmetry.space_group_name_H-M   'P 1'
#
loop_
_entity.id
_entity.type
_entity.pdbx_description
1 polymer ?
#
loop_
_entity_poly.entity_id
_entity_poly.type
_entity_poly.pdbx_seq_one_letter_code
_entity_poly.pdbx_strand_id
1 'polypeptide(L)'
;MLKSMLAPSLALVSALSAGQSLAHGSIEIPISRVYNCYKEGPETPQSAACKAAIAYGGTQAFYDWNGVRQGNANGQHRALIPDGKLCSAANESHKGLDLARSDWPAKRIAPNAQGRFDFVYHATAPHAARSFQFFVTRQGYNPTQPLKWSDLEATPFCTVGTTPLQNNRYTLNCPFPTGRTGRHVIYNIWQRSDSPEAFYACVDVEIGTTLAASEWKEAEPVRAREDLRAGSTVTLRVFDAAGRDVERHELRLTEEVSPAAHWLVRLARRVNQDSRYVRVGALDAQGDISPVESLQGNSVYVRDAGYRFQLDIDKPAAPSSP
;
A
#
# COMPACT_ATOMS: atom_id res chain seq x y z
N MET A 1 62.02 -31.95 35.87
CA MET A 1 61.16 -32.49 34.79
C MET A 1 59.73 -32.38 35.34
N LEU A 2 58.82 -31.52 34.90
CA LEU A 2 58.33 -31.23 33.55
C LEU A 2 57.79 -29.78 33.52
N LYS A 3 58.06 -29.06 32.42
CA LYS A 3 57.40 -27.79 32.08
C LYS A 3 55.95 -28.10 31.68
N SER A 4 54.97 -27.43 32.27
CA SER A 4 53.60 -27.39 31.73
C SER A 4 53.35 -26.01 31.13
N MET A 5 53.38 -25.94 29.80
CA MET A 5 53.06 -24.77 29.01
C MET A 5 51.53 -24.60 28.99
N LEU A 6 51.01 -23.52 29.56
CA LEU A 6 49.65 -23.06 29.26
C LEU A 6 49.67 -22.33 27.91
N ALA A 7 49.14 -22.97 26.88
CA ALA A 7 48.76 -22.30 25.64
C ALA A 7 47.34 -21.72 25.81
N PRO A 8 47.09 -20.43 25.52
CA PRO A 8 45.73 -19.93 25.44
C PRO A 8 45.14 -20.36 24.08
N SER A 9 44.14 -21.23 24.12
CA SER A 9 43.33 -21.56 22.95
C SER A 9 42.53 -20.33 22.52
N LEU A 10 42.90 -19.74 21.38
CA LEU A 10 42.06 -18.79 20.65
C LEU A 10 40.81 -19.54 20.17
N ALA A 11 39.69 -19.42 20.89
CA ALA A 11 38.39 -19.83 20.40
C ALA A 11 37.87 -18.76 19.42
N LEU A 12 38.20 -18.92 18.14
CA LEU A 12 37.60 -18.16 17.05
C LEU A 12 36.18 -18.70 16.82
N VAL A 13 35.20 -18.22 17.59
CA VAL A 13 33.79 -18.49 17.30
C VAL A 13 33.37 -17.58 16.14
N SER A 14 33.42 -18.14 14.94
CA SER A 14 32.84 -17.57 13.74
C SER A 14 31.36 -17.25 14.02
N ALA A 15 31.02 -15.96 14.05
CA ALA A 15 29.63 -15.54 13.96
C ALA A 15 29.09 -16.04 12.61
N LEU A 16 28.26 -17.09 12.64
CA LEU A 16 27.37 -17.41 11.55
C LEU A 16 26.36 -16.25 11.46
N SER A 17 26.71 -15.22 10.70
CA SER A 17 25.72 -14.36 10.06
C SER A 17 25.00 -15.23 9.02
N ALA A 18 24.06 -16.06 9.50
CA ALA A 18 22.98 -16.53 8.66
C ALA A 18 22.23 -15.27 8.21
N GLY A 19 22.64 -14.73 7.05
CA GLY A 19 21.94 -13.65 6.39
C GLY A 19 20.54 -14.14 6.12
N GLN A 20 19.60 -13.77 7.00
CA GLN A 20 18.20 -13.90 6.69
C GLN A 20 17.98 -13.00 5.49
N SER A 21 17.89 -13.62 4.32
CA SER A 21 17.49 -12.97 3.08
C SER A 21 16.00 -12.66 3.27
N LEU A 22 15.77 -11.54 3.93
CA LEU A 22 14.51 -11.08 4.43
C LEU A 22 13.70 -10.60 3.22
N ALA A 23 12.80 -11.41 2.68
CA ALA A 23 11.83 -10.92 1.71
C ALA A 23 10.89 -9.95 2.41
N HIS A 24 10.63 -8.79 1.83
CA HIS A 24 9.84 -7.76 2.51
C HIS A 24 9.06 -6.94 1.49
N GLY A 25 7.77 -6.75 1.77
CA GLY A 25 6.92 -5.86 1.01
C GLY A 25 5.45 -5.98 1.38
N SER A 26 4.61 -5.29 0.61
CA SER A 26 3.16 -5.43 0.67
C SER A 26 2.52 -4.88 -0.60
N ILE A 27 1.20 -5.01 -0.73
CA ILE A 27 0.47 -4.39 -1.85
C ILE A 27 0.43 -2.87 -1.65
N GLU A 28 0.86 -2.16 -2.69
CA GLU A 28 0.85 -0.71 -2.84
C GLU A 28 -0.35 -0.21 -3.66
N ILE A 29 -0.77 -0.96 -4.69
CA ILE A 29 -1.95 -0.62 -5.51
C ILE A 29 -2.91 -1.83 -5.57
N PRO A 30 -4.15 -1.70 -5.08
CA PRO A 30 -4.58 -0.67 -4.12
C PRO A 30 -3.85 -0.86 -2.78
N ILE A 31 -3.62 0.22 -2.05
CA ILE A 31 -2.80 0.18 -0.83
C ILE A 31 -3.37 -0.78 0.24
N SER A 32 -2.54 -1.69 0.74
CA SER A 32 -2.89 -2.63 1.81
C SER A 32 -3.11 -1.96 3.18
N ARG A 33 -3.81 -2.63 4.10
CA ARG A 33 -4.05 -2.14 5.48
C ARG A 33 -2.77 -1.70 6.18
N VAL A 34 -1.79 -2.60 6.20
CA VAL A 34 -0.54 -2.37 6.93
C VAL A 34 0.24 -1.21 6.31
N TYR A 35 0.31 -1.15 4.97
CA TYR A 35 1.05 -0.09 4.29
C TYR A 35 0.32 1.25 4.37
N ASN A 36 -1.01 1.25 4.38
CA ASN A 36 -1.80 2.45 4.61
C ASN A 36 -1.52 3.05 5.99
N CYS A 37 -1.58 2.24 7.05
CA CYS A 37 -1.32 2.73 8.41
C CYS A 37 0.13 3.19 8.62
N TYR A 38 1.10 2.53 7.96
CA TYR A 38 2.46 3.05 7.90
C TYR A 38 2.52 4.44 7.24
N LYS A 39 1.90 4.60 6.08
CA LYS A 39 1.90 5.87 5.34
C LYS A 39 1.12 6.98 6.07
N GLU A 40 0.20 6.64 6.96
CA GLU A 40 -0.50 7.57 7.86
C GLU A 40 0.44 8.16 8.91
N GLY A 41 1.54 7.48 9.22
CA GLY A 41 2.43 7.81 10.33
C GLY A 41 2.00 7.04 11.58
N PRO A 42 2.74 6.00 12.00
CA PRO A 42 2.36 5.18 13.14
C PRO A 42 2.16 5.94 14.46
N GLU A 43 2.87 7.04 14.67
CA GLU A 43 2.75 7.85 15.90
C GLU A 43 1.47 8.71 15.93
N THR A 44 1.01 9.17 14.77
CA THR A 44 -0.11 10.11 14.64
C THR A 44 -1.03 9.74 13.47
N PRO A 45 -1.56 8.49 13.45
CA PRO A 45 -2.42 8.03 12.36
C PRO A 45 -3.70 8.85 12.30
N GLN A 46 -4.30 8.94 11.12
CA GLN A 46 -5.43 9.82 10.85
C GLN A 46 -6.76 9.05 10.92
N SER A 47 -6.84 7.87 10.30
CA SER A 47 -8.05 7.05 10.26
C SER A 47 -8.33 6.38 11.60
N ALA A 48 -9.62 6.24 11.94
CA ALA A 48 -10.02 5.58 13.17
C ALA A 48 -9.60 4.10 13.22
N ALA A 49 -9.58 3.42 12.07
CA ALA A 49 -9.10 2.04 11.98
C ALA A 49 -7.59 1.92 12.25
N CYS A 50 -6.74 2.78 11.66
CA CYS A 50 -5.30 2.75 11.97
C CYS A 50 -5.00 3.14 13.41
N LYS A 51 -5.70 4.15 13.96
CA LYS A 51 -5.64 4.50 15.39
C LYS A 51 -5.93 3.29 16.28
N ALA A 52 -7.02 2.57 16.01
CA ALA A 52 -7.41 1.39 16.77
C ALA A 52 -6.39 0.24 16.63
N ALA A 53 -5.90 0.00 15.42
CA ALA A 53 -4.94 -1.06 15.13
C ALA A 53 -3.58 -0.81 15.82
N ILE A 54 -3.11 0.44 15.81
CA ILE A 54 -1.88 0.86 16.50
C ILE A 54 -2.08 0.83 18.03
N ALA A 55 -3.22 1.30 18.54
CA ALA A 55 -3.52 1.20 19.97
C ALA A 55 -3.55 -0.26 20.47
N TYR A 56 -3.97 -1.20 19.62
CA TYR A 56 -4.04 -2.61 19.96
C TYR A 56 -2.72 -3.37 19.74
N GLY A 57 -1.97 -3.05 18.68
CA GLY A 57 -0.77 -3.78 18.24
C GLY A 57 0.56 -3.08 18.48
N GLY A 58 0.56 -1.81 18.87
CA GLY A 58 1.74 -0.96 18.96
C GLY A 58 2.18 -0.38 17.60
N THR A 59 3.11 0.57 17.63
CA THR A 59 3.61 1.28 16.43
C THR A 59 4.61 0.47 15.63
N GLN A 60 5.46 -0.33 16.31
CA GLN A 60 6.56 -1.08 15.69
C GLN A 60 6.12 -1.95 14.51
N ALA A 61 4.99 -2.64 14.63
CA ALA A 61 4.45 -3.50 13.58
C ALA A 61 4.17 -2.77 12.25
N PHE A 62 3.90 -1.46 12.32
CA PHE A 62 3.65 -0.62 11.15
C PHE A 62 4.93 0.02 10.61
N TYR A 63 5.99 0.15 11.40
CA TYR A 63 7.33 0.39 10.84
C TYR A 63 7.81 -0.86 10.08
N ASP A 64 7.47 -2.05 10.58
CA ASP A 64 7.71 -3.35 9.96
C ASP A 64 6.56 -3.76 9.01
N TRP A 65 5.97 -2.78 8.31
CA TRP A 65 4.80 -2.99 7.43
C TRP A 65 5.05 -4.00 6.31
N ASN A 66 6.30 -4.12 5.92
CA ASN A 66 6.78 -4.99 4.86
C ASN A 66 7.02 -6.44 5.35
N GLY A 67 6.75 -6.72 6.63
CA GLY A 67 7.10 -7.97 7.31
C GLY A 67 5.93 -8.85 7.75
N VAL A 68 4.72 -8.67 7.20
CA VAL A 68 3.56 -9.54 7.49
C VAL A 68 3.75 -10.90 6.83
N ARG A 69 4.34 -11.85 7.57
CA ARG A 69 4.91 -13.06 6.99
C ARG A 69 4.79 -14.31 7.86
N GLN A 70 4.99 -15.46 7.21
CA GLN A 70 5.18 -16.76 7.84
C GLN A 70 6.44 -17.40 7.27
N GLY A 71 7.46 -17.56 8.11
CA GLY A 71 8.79 -18.04 7.69
C GLY A 71 8.80 -19.47 7.16
N ASN A 72 7.91 -20.33 7.66
CA ASN A 72 7.84 -21.75 7.30
C ASN A 72 6.53 -22.10 6.57
N ALA A 73 5.97 -21.15 5.80
CA ALA A 73 4.68 -21.33 5.16
C ALA A 73 4.63 -22.54 4.22
N ASN A 74 5.57 -22.62 3.28
CA ASN A 74 5.73 -23.69 2.29
C ASN A 74 4.40 -24.16 1.65
N GLY A 75 3.51 -23.22 1.32
CA GLY A 75 2.17 -23.50 0.78
C GLY A 75 1.09 -23.89 1.81
N GLN A 76 1.43 -24.12 3.08
CA GLN A 76 0.53 -24.55 4.15
C GLN A 76 -0.24 -23.39 4.81
N HIS A 77 -0.61 -22.37 4.03
CA HIS A 77 -1.19 -21.11 4.53
C HIS A 77 -2.41 -21.32 5.43
N ARG A 78 -3.36 -22.15 5.00
CA ARG A 78 -4.62 -22.42 5.75
C ARG A 78 -4.40 -23.21 7.03
N ALA A 79 -3.35 -24.05 7.07
CA ALA A 79 -3.02 -24.84 8.26
C ALA A 79 -2.32 -23.99 9.32
N LEU A 80 -1.50 -23.02 8.89
CA LEU A 80 -0.69 -22.18 9.77
C LEU A 80 -1.43 -20.92 10.26
N ILE A 81 -2.38 -20.42 9.48
CA ILE A 81 -3.08 -19.17 9.77
C ILE A 81 -4.54 -19.51 10.13
N PRO A 82 -4.92 -19.47 11.42
CA PRO A 82 -6.30 -19.72 11.82
C PRO A 82 -7.23 -18.58 11.40
N ASP A 83 -8.52 -18.88 11.39
CA ASP A 83 -9.57 -17.88 11.16
C ASP A 83 -9.46 -16.69 12.12
N GLY A 84 -9.75 -15.50 11.61
CA GLY A 84 -9.60 -14.24 12.33
C GLY A 84 -8.15 -13.74 12.44
N LYS A 85 -7.17 -14.46 11.88
CA LYS A 85 -5.74 -14.09 11.90
C LYS A 85 -5.12 -13.90 10.51
N LEU A 86 -5.96 -13.79 9.48
CA LEU A 86 -5.50 -13.74 8.10
C LEU A 86 -4.67 -12.48 7.82
N CYS A 87 -5.08 -11.32 8.32
CA CYS A 87 -4.45 -10.04 8.00
C CYS A 87 -3.15 -9.79 8.78
N SER A 88 -3.00 -10.39 9.96
CA SER A 88 -1.72 -10.45 10.68
C SER A 88 -0.82 -11.61 10.21
N ALA A 89 -1.33 -12.49 9.35
CA ALA A 89 -0.73 -13.79 9.06
C ALA A 89 -0.45 -14.61 10.31
N ALA A 90 -1.29 -14.53 11.35
CA ALA A 90 -1.05 -15.13 12.67
C ALA A 90 0.23 -14.68 13.37
N ASN A 91 0.78 -13.53 12.98
CA ASN A 91 1.90 -12.89 13.66
C ASN A 91 1.37 -11.99 14.79
N GLU A 92 1.71 -12.30 16.04
CA GLU A 92 1.27 -11.55 17.21
C GLU A 92 1.69 -10.08 17.17
N SER A 93 2.85 -9.75 16.59
CA SER A 93 3.28 -8.37 16.40
C SER A 93 2.31 -7.58 15.51
N HIS A 94 1.66 -8.23 14.54
CA HIS A 94 0.77 -7.58 13.57
C HIS A 94 -0.73 -7.74 13.92
N LYS A 95 -1.07 -8.15 15.15
CA LYS A 95 -2.46 -8.44 15.57
C LYS A 95 -3.46 -7.29 15.39
N GLY A 96 -2.99 -6.03 15.33
CA GLY A 96 -3.83 -4.87 15.03
C GLY A 96 -4.51 -4.95 13.67
N LEU A 97 -3.93 -5.67 12.71
CA LEU A 97 -4.47 -5.82 11.35
C LEU A 97 -5.73 -6.71 11.30
N ASP A 98 -5.94 -7.54 12.32
CA ASP A 98 -7.06 -8.48 12.42
C ASP A 98 -8.35 -7.85 12.97
N LEU A 99 -8.32 -6.58 13.38
CA LEU A 99 -9.49 -5.90 13.90
C LEU A 99 -10.62 -5.89 12.85
N ALA A 100 -11.76 -6.46 13.22
CA ALA A 100 -12.96 -6.48 12.40
C ALA A 100 -13.65 -5.11 12.45
N ARG A 101 -13.50 -4.33 11.37
CA ARG A 101 -14.02 -2.96 11.28
C ARG A 101 -14.55 -2.66 9.88
N SER A 102 -15.65 -1.91 9.82
CA SER A 102 -16.23 -1.43 8.55
C SER A 102 -15.57 -0.15 8.03
N ASP A 103 -14.71 0.51 8.82
CA ASP A 103 -14.11 1.81 8.53
C ASP A 103 -12.61 1.75 8.21
N TRP A 104 -12.07 0.55 7.92
CA TRP A 104 -10.76 0.46 7.27
C TRP A 104 -10.75 1.31 5.99
N PRO A 105 -9.72 2.14 5.74
CA PRO A 105 -9.63 2.89 4.50
C PRO A 105 -9.66 1.95 3.30
N ALA A 106 -10.66 2.11 2.43
CA ALA A 106 -10.86 1.26 1.27
C ALA A 106 -10.72 2.07 -0.01
N LYS A 107 -10.09 1.48 -1.02
CA LYS A 107 -9.96 2.08 -2.34
C LYS A 107 -11.01 1.54 -3.30
N ARG A 108 -11.70 2.44 -3.99
CA ARG A 108 -12.54 2.03 -5.10
C ARG A 108 -11.66 1.53 -6.23
N ILE A 109 -11.99 0.36 -6.78
CA ILE A 109 -11.31 -0.22 -7.93
C ILE A 109 -12.28 -0.41 -9.10
N ALA A 110 -11.75 -0.30 -10.31
CA ALA A 110 -12.47 -0.58 -11.54
C ALA A 110 -11.56 -1.37 -12.50
N PRO A 111 -12.12 -2.23 -13.36
CA PRO A 111 -11.34 -2.87 -14.40
C PRO A 111 -10.86 -1.86 -15.44
N ASN A 112 -9.80 -2.21 -16.16
CA ASN A 112 -9.47 -1.57 -17.43
C ASN A 112 -10.42 -2.07 -18.55
N ALA A 113 -10.26 -1.55 -19.76
CA ALA A 113 -11.06 -1.93 -20.93
C ALA A 113 -11.03 -3.44 -21.29
N GLN A 114 -10.05 -4.18 -20.76
CA GLN A 114 -9.89 -5.63 -20.98
C GLN A 114 -10.48 -6.46 -19.82
N GLY A 115 -11.16 -5.84 -18.85
CA GLY A 115 -11.70 -6.55 -17.68
C GLY A 115 -10.62 -6.95 -16.67
N ARG A 116 -9.48 -6.25 -16.64
CA ARG A 116 -8.32 -6.58 -15.78
C ARG A 116 -7.95 -5.44 -14.84
N PHE A 117 -7.20 -5.75 -13.80
CA PHE A 117 -6.65 -4.79 -12.84
C PHE A 117 -5.16 -5.08 -12.61
N ASP A 118 -4.35 -4.02 -12.55
CA ASP A 118 -2.92 -4.11 -12.24
C ASP A 118 -2.73 -3.94 -10.73
N PHE A 119 -2.50 -5.04 -10.00
CA PHE A 119 -2.07 -4.95 -8.61
C PHE A 119 -0.57 -4.63 -8.58
N VAL A 120 -0.14 -3.74 -7.69
CA VAL A 120 1.28 -3.43 -7.52
C VAL A 120 1.75 -3.88 -6.15
N TYR A 121 2.73 -4.77 -6.12
CA TYR A 121 3.41 -5.18 -4.90
C TYR A 121 4.74 -4.44 -4.78
N HIS A 122 4.92 -3.65 -3.73
CA HIS A 122 6.19 -2.97 -3.44
C HIS A 122 7.05 -3.89 -2.58
N ALA A 123 8.18 -4.35 -3.15
CA ALA A 123 9.15 -5.20 -2.49
C ALA A 123 10.39 -4.40 -2.08
N THR A 124 10.52 -4.09 -0.78
CA THR A 124 11.72 -3.41 -0.25
C THR A 124 12.95 -4.31 -0.27
N ALA A 125 12.74 -5.64 -0.27
CA ALA A 125 13.76 -6.64 -0.48
C ALA A 125 13.23 -7.68 -1.48
N PRO A 126 13.70 -7.66 -2.74
CA PRO A 126 13.19 -8.54 -3.78
C PRO A 126 13.65 -9.99 -3.64
N HIS A 127 12.75 -10.95 -3.88
CA HIS A 127 13.03 -12.38 -3.93
C HIS A 127 12.26 -13.06 -5.06
N ALA A 128 12.68 -14.26 -5.43
CA ALA A 128 12.02 -15.02 -6.49
C ALA A 128 10.63 -15.51 -6.03
N ALA A 129 9.57 -15.11 -6.74
CA ALA A 129 8.22 -15.56 -6.47
C ALA A 129 7.95 -16.93 -7.09
N ARG A 130 7.44 -17.87 -6.26
CA ARG A 130 6.74 -19.05 -6.78
C ARG A 130 5.38 -18.63 -7.33
N SER A 131 4.67 -17.83 -6.56
CA SER A 131 3.37 -17.28 -6.96
C SER A 131 2.96 -16.08 -6.11
N PHE A 132 2.24 -15.15 -6.74
CA PHE A 132 1.30 -14.24 -6.09
C PHE A 132 -0.12 -14.77 -6.32
N GLN A 133 -0.84 -15.07 -5.24
CA GLN A 133 -2.23 -15.51 -5.29
C GLN A 133 -3.14 -14.42 -4.73
N PHE A 134 -4.24 -14.14 -5.40
CA PHE A 134 -5.24 -13.17 -4.96
C PHE A 134 -6.59 -13.85 -4.76
N PHE A 135 -7.09 -13.72 -3.55
CA PHE A 135 -8.43 -14.13 -3.15
C PHE A 135 -9.28 -12.87 -2.92
N VAL A 136 -10.59 -13.01 -3.04
CA VAL A 136 -11.56 -11.95 -2.72
C VAL A 136 -12.61 -12.51 -1.77
N THR A 137 -13.11 -11.69 -0.85
CA THR A 137 -14.23 -12.11 -0.01
C THR A 137 -15.50 -12.40 -0.83
N ARG A 138 -16.33 -13.33 -0.35
CA ARG A 138 -17.60 -13.68 -0.98
C ARG A 138 -18.59 -12.50 -0.91
N GLN A 139 -19.58 -12.50 -1.81
CA GLN A 139 -20.68 -11.54 -1.73
C GLN A 139 -21.41 -11.68 -0.39
N GLY A 140 -21.74 -10.54 0.23
CA GLY A 140 -22.35 -10.52 1.57
C GLY A 140 -21.36 -10.59 2.73
N TYR A 141 -20.04 -10.49 2.46
CA TYR A 141 -19.02 -10.35 3.50
C TYR A 141 -19.37 -9.24 4.49
N ASN A 142 -19.30 -9.56 5.78
CA ASN A 142 -19.52 -8.61 6.87
C ASN A 142 -18.18 -8.17 7.48
N PRO A 143 -17.72 -6.92 7.25
CA PRO A 143 -16.44 -6.44 7.76
C PRO A 143 -16.41 -6.24 9.28
N THR A 144 -17.56 -6.32 9.95
CA THR A 144 -17.64 -6.25 11.43
C THR A 144 -17.37 -7.60 12.10
N GLN A 145 -17.12 -8.66 11.32
CA GLN A 145 -16.68 -9.97 11.82
C GLN A 145 -15.21 -10.25 11.44
N PRO A 146 -14.44 -10.93 12.30
CA PRO A 146 -13.07 -11.32 11.97
C PRO A 146 -13.03 -12.15 10.69
N LEU A 147 -12.12 -11.78 9.77
CA LEU A 147 -12.00 -12.42 8.46
C LEU A 147 -11.58 -13.88 8.61
N LYS A 148 -12.32 -14.80 7.96
CA LYS A 148 -12.08 -16.25 7.97
C LYS A 148 -11.67 -16.74 6.58
N TRP A 149 -11.04 -17.91 6.50
CA TRP A 149 -10.82 -18.58 5.22
C TRP A 149 -12.13 -18.90 4.49
N SER A 150 -13.19 -19.18 5.24
CA SER A 150 -14.53 -19.39 4.69
C SER A 150 -15.15 -18.11 4.12
N ASP A 151 -14.63 -16.93 4.45
CA ASP A 151 -15.15 -15.68 3.89
C ASP A 151 -14.53 -15.36 2.54
N LEU A 152 -13.43 -16.03 2.16
CA LEU A 152 -12.79 -15.91 0.86
C LEU A 152 -13.39 -16.90 -0.14
N GLU A 153 -13.37 -16.53 -1.42
CA GLU A 153 -13.57 -17.50 -2.50
C GLU A 153 -12.58 -18.66 -2.37
N ALA A 154 -13.05 -19.88 -2.61
CA ALA A 154 -12.27 -21.08 -2.32
C ALA A 154 -10.98 -21.16 -3.15
N THR A 155 -11.05 -20.66 -4.38
CA THR A 155 -9.94 -20.55 -5.33
C THR A 155 -9.54 -19.09 -5.50
N PRO A 156 -8.25 -18.80 -5.70
CA PRO A 156 -7.83 -17.45 -6.04
C PRO A 156 -8.39 -17.07 -7.42
N PHE A 157 -8.87 -15.85 -7.58
CA PHE A 157 -9.31 -15.33 -8.88
C PHE A 157 -8.13 -14.98 -9.80
N CYS A 158 -6.93 -14.87 -9.23
CA CYS A 158 -5.70 -14.62 -9.95
C CYS A 158 -4.53 -15.33 -9.28
N THR A 159 -3.72 -16.03 -10.08
CA THR A 159 -2.42 -16.57 -9.67
C THR A 159 -1.39 -16.15 -10.71
N VAL A 160 -0.39 -15.39 -10.29
CA VAL A 160 0.70 -14.91 -11.14
C VAL A 160 2.01 -15.57 -10.69
N GLY A 161 2.76 -16.16 -11.62
CA GLY A 161 4.06 -16.75 -11.36
C GLY A 161 5.19 -15.71 -11.40
N THR A 162 6.32 -16.09 -12.00
CA THR A 162 7.48 -15.21 -12.19
C THR A 162 7.08 -13.93 -12.92
N THR A 163 7.35 -12.79 -12.31
CA THR A 163 7.04 -11.44 -12.81
C THR A 163 8.32 -10.61 -12.73
N PRO A 164 8.66 -9.82 -13.76
CA PRO A 164 9.83 -8.94 -13.69
C PRO A 164 9.64 -7.89 -12.59
N LEU A 165 10.71 -7.67 -11.81
CA LEU A 165 10.78 -6.56 -10.87
C LEU A 165 11.22 -5.29 -11.62
N GLN A 166 10.49 -4.20 -11.45
CA GLN A 166 10.87 -2.89 -11.97
C GLN A 166 10.77 -1.87 -10.85
N ASN A 167 11.85 -1.15 -10.56
CA ASN A 167 11.88 -0.11 -9.51
C ASN A 167 11.30 -0.60 -8.17
N ASN A 168 11.74 -1.79 -7.73
CA ASN A 168 11.28 -2.47 -6.52
C ASN A 168 9.77 -2.83 -6.50
N ARG A 169 9.13 -2.91 -7.67
CA ARG A 169 7.71 -3.24 -7.80
C ARG A 169 7.48 -4.42 -8.72
N TYR A 170 6.52 -5.26 -8.34
CA TYR A 170 5.91 -6.25 -9.22
C TYR A 170 4.55 -5.73 -9.67
N THR A 171 4.36 -5.57 -10.97
CA THR A 171 3.05 -5.30 -11.57
C THR A 171 2.37 -6.62 -11.93
N LEU A 172 1.29 -6.92 -11.23
CA LEU A 172 0.59 -8.19 -11.23
C LEU A 172 -0.77 -7.99 -11.91
N ASN A 173 -0.79 -8.16 -13.23
CA ASN A 173 -1.99 -8.00 -14.04
C ASN A 173 -2.95 -9.17 -13.79
N CYS A 174 -4.14 -8.91 -13.26
CA CYS A 174 -5.10 -9.93 -12.83
C CYS A 174 -6.46 -9.74 -13.50
N PRO A 175 -7.25 -10.81 -13.72
CA PRO A 175 -8.67 -10.66 -14.01
C PRO A 175 -9.36 -9.86 -12.89
N PHE A 176 -10.31 -8.99 -13.22
CA PHE A 176 -11.08 -8.28 -12.22
C PHE A 176 -12.04 -9.24 -11.50
N PRO A 177 -12.22 -9.16 -10.16
CA PRO A 177 -13.09 -10.08 -9.41
C PRO A 177 -14.58 -9.79 -9.67
N THR A 178 -15.12 -10.36 -10.75
CA THR A 178 -16.53 -10.20 -11.15
C THR A 178 -17.51 -10.85 -10.17
N GLY A 179 -18.75 -10.37 -10.11
CA GLY A 179 -19.79 -10.91 -9.22
C GLY A 179 -19.64 -10.48 -7.75
N ARG A 180 -18.89 -9.39 -7.52
CA ARG A 180 -18.70 -8.74 -6.22
C ARG A 180 -19.11 -7.28 -6.34
N THR A 181 -19.79 -6.75 -5.34
CA THR A 181 -20.18 -5.34 -5.25
C THR A 181 -20.20 -4.90 -3.80
N GLY A 182 -19.80 -3.66 -3.56
CA GLY A 182 -19.70 -3.09 -2.23
C GLY A 182 -18.31 -3.27 -1.63
N ARG A 183 -18.26 -3.25 -0.30
CA ARG A 183 -17.02 -3.40 0.47
C ARG A 183 -16.52 -4.84 0.49
N HIS A 184 -15.27 -5.03 0.10
CA HIS A 184 -14.62 -6.33 0.07
C HIS A 184 -13.18 -6.26 0.60
N VAL A 185 -12.62 -7.42 0.93
CA VAL A 185 -11.18 -7.58 1.17
C VAL A 185 -10.61 -8.44 0.05
N ILE A 186 -9.55 -7.94 -0.57
CA ILE A 186 -8.67 -8.73 -1.41
C ILE A 186 -7.52 -9.22 -0.53
N TYR A 187 -7.32 -10.53 -0.50
CA TYR A 187 -6.28 -11.19 0.28
C TYR A 187 -5.20 -11.71 -0.67
N ASN A 188 -4.00 -11.14 -0.56
CA ASN A 188 -2.85 -11.54 -1.34
C ASN A 188 -1.94 -12.48 -0.53
N ILE A 189 -1.42 -13.51 -1.20
CA ILE A 189 -0.35 -14.38 -0.70
C ILE A 189 0.80 -14.34 -1.70
N TRP A 190 1.99 -13.93 -1.25
CA TRP A 190 3.23 -14.10 -1.98
C TRP A 190 4.01 -15.28 -1.39
N GLN A 191 4.01 -16.41 -2.09
CA GLN A 191 4.85 -17.56 -1.75
C GLN A 191 6.17 -17.45 -2.50
N ARG A 192 7.29 -17.47 -1.75
CA ARG A 192 8.62 -17.51 -2.34
C ARG A 192 8.92 -18.87 -2.98
N SER A 193 9.81 -18.86 -3.97
CA SER A 193 10.31 -20.07 -4.64
C SER A 193 11.66 -20.54 -4.11
N ASP A 194 12.41 -19.64 -3.45
CA ASP A 194 13.76 -19.85 -2.93
C ASP A 194 13.80 -20.08 -1.40
N SER A 195 12.62 -20.10 -0.76
CA SER A 195 12.45 -20.25 0.69
C SER A 195 11.02 -20.73 0.99
N PRO A 196 10.79 -21.43 2.13
CA PRO A 196 9.44 -21.73 2.59
C PRO A 196 8.64 -20.46 2.97
N GLU A 197 9.29 -19.31 3.16
CA GLU A 197 8.64 -18.10 3.64
C GLU A 197 7.56 -17.55 2.67
N ALA A 198 6.47 -17.02 3.23
CA ALA A 198 5.42 -16.34 2.49
C ALA A 198 4.96 -15.05 3.17
N PHE A 199 4.43 -14.12 2.37
CA PHE A 199 3.93 -12.81 2.79
C PHE A 199 2.45 -12.68 2.50
N TYR A 200 1.77 -11.87 3.30
CA TYR A 200 0.31 -11.75 3.27
C TYR A 200 -0.09 -10.28 3.33
N ALA A 201 -1.12 -9.92 2.55
CA ALA A 201 -1.66 -8.57 2.57
C ALA A 201 -3.18 -8.61 2.49
N CYS A 202 -3.85 -7.92 3.42
CA CYS A 202 -5.25 -7.54 3.32
C CYS A 202 -5.35 -6.16 2.66
N VAL A 203 -6.19 -6.06 1.62
CA VAL A 203 -6.45 -4.84 0.88
C VAL A 203 -7.94 -4.58 0.89
N ASP A 204 -8.37 -3.53 1.58
CA ASP A 204 -9.79 -3.13 1.61
C ASP A 204 -10.14 -2.37 0.34
N VAL A 205 -11.19 -2.82 -0.33
CA VAL A 205 -11.64 -2.25 -1.59
C VAL A 205 -13.14 -2.00 -1.60
N GLU A 206 -13.55 -1.05 -2.42
CA GLU A 206 -14.94 -0.84 -2.80
C GLU A 206 -15.10 -1.25 -4.27
N ILE A 207 -15.95 -2.24 -4.54
CA ILE A 207 -16.21 -2.72 -5.89
C ILE A 207 -17.55 -2.13 -6.36
N GLY A 208 -17.52 -1.35 -7.44
CA GLY A 208 -18.72 -0.68 -7.96
C GLY A 208 -19.80 -1.67 -8.43
N THR A 209 -21.07 -1.26 -8.34
CA THR A 209 -22.22 -1.99 -8.92
C THR A 209 -22.21 -1.97 -10.44
N THR A 210 -21.66 -0.89 -11.02
CA THR A 210 -21.30 -0.76 -12.43
C THR A 210 -19.78 -0.78 -12.56
N LEU A 211 -19.26 -1.72 -13.34
CA LEU A 211 -17.83 -1.84 -13.60
C LEU A 211 -17.45 -1.04 -14.85
N ALA A 212 -17.74 0.26 -14.85
CA ALA A 212 -17.28 1.13 -15.93
C ALA A 212 -15.75 1.02 -16.02
N ALA A 213 -15.26 0.65 -17.21
CA ALA A 213 -13.83 0.55 -17.41
C ALA A 213 -13.19 1.94 -17.23
N SER A 214 -12.11 2.02 -16.46
CA SER A 214 -11.35 3.25 -16.36
C SER A 214 -10.11 3.18 -17.27
N GLU A 215 -9.90 4.24 -18.04
CA GLU A 215 -8.63 4.46 -18.77
C GLU A 215 -7.52 4.95 -17.84
N TRP A 216 -7.86 5.32 -16.61
CA TRP A 216 -6.95 5.85 -15.62
C TRP A 216 -6.48 4.76 -14.66
N LYS A 217 -5.17 4.68 -14.47
CA LYS A 217 -4.53 3.75 -13.53
C LYS A 217 -4.07 4.48 -12.29
N GLU A 218 -4.43 4.00 -11.10
CA GLU A 218 -3.88 4.55 -9.85
C GLU A 218 -2.36 4.39 -9.85
N ALA A 219 -1.64 5.47 -9.57
CA ALA A 219 -0.18 5.49 -9.47
C ALA A 219 0.27 5.45 -8.01
N GLU A 220 -0.19 6.40 -7.19
CA GLU A 220 0.03 6.39 -5.73
C GLU A 220 -0.99 7.30 -5.02
N PRO A 221 -1.38 7.00 -3.77
CA PRO A 221 -2.10 7.93 -2.91
C PRO A 221 -1.35 9.25 -2.67
N VAL A 222 -2.06 10.39 -2.73
CA VAL A 222 -1.51 11.71 -2.37
C VAL A 222 -2.00 12.09 -0.99
N ARG A 223 -1.09 12.56 -0.14
CA ARG A 223 -1.39 12.90 1.26
C ARG A 223 -0.97 14.33 1.55
N ALA A 224 -1.94 15.13 1.99
CA ALA A 224 -1.67 16.42 2.62
C ALA A 224 -1.41 16.19 4.10
N ARG A 225 -0.16 16.38 4.52
CA ARG A 225 0.28 16.05 5.89
C ARG A 225 0.18 17.20 6.88
N GLU A 226 0.03 18.43 6.38
CA GLU A 226 0.05 19.63 7.19
C GLU A 226 -0.76 20.76 6.56
N ASP A 227 -1.21 21.67 7.43
CA ASP A 227 -1.74 22.96 7.02
C ASP A 227 -0.59 23.85 6.54
N LEU A 228 -0.86 24.69 5.55
CA LEU A 228 0.13 25.55 4.94
C LEU A 228 -0.25 27.02 5.10
N ARG A 229 0.74 27.88 5.32
CA ARG A 229 0.50 29.31 5.51
C ARG A 229 0.49 30.09 4.20
N ALA A 230 -0.07 31.30 4.27
CA ALA A 230 0.07 32.31 3.22
C ALA A 230 1.54 32.43 2.83
N GLY A 231 1.79 32.45 1.53
CA GLY A 231 3.16 32.54 1.06
C GLY A 231 3.75 31.20 0.56
N SER A 232 3.10 30.07 0.86
CA SER A 232 3.54 28.76 0.37
C SER A 232 3.14 28.52 -1.09
N THR A 233 3.91 27.71 -1.79
CA THR A 233 3.65 27.20 -3.13
C THR A 233 3.62 25.68 -3.10
N VAL A 234 2.56 25.09 -3.65
CA VAL A 234 2.45 23.63 -3.81
C VAL A 234 2.50 23.32 -5.30
N THR A 235 3.35 22.39 -5.69
CA THR A 235 3.55 22.03 -7.10
C THR A 235 3.41 20.53 -7.31
N LEU A 236 2.54 20.12 -8.23
CA LEU A 236 2.56 18.76 -8.78
C LEU A 236 3.32 18.77 -10.10
N ARG A 237 4.42 18.01 -10.15
CA ARG A 237 5.24 17.81 -11.36
C ARG A 237 4.98 16.43 -11.92
N VAL A 238 4.89 16.32 -13.24
CA VAL A 238 4.73 15.06 -13.96
C VAL A 238 5.98 14.84 -14.80
N PHE A 239 6.52 13.63 -14.74
CA PHE A 239 7.69 13.23 -15.50
C PHE A 239 7.39 12.02 -16.36
N ASP A 240 7.99 11.98 -17.54
CA ASP A 240 7.96 10.80 -18.40
C ASP A 240 8.93 9.70 -17.93
N ALA A 241 8.96 8.59 -18.67
CA ALA A 241 9.83 7.45 -18.39
C ALA A 241 11.34 7.77 -18.52
N ALA A 242 11.71 8.81 -19.28
CA ALA A 242 13.09 9.31 -19.37
C ALA A 242 13.44 10.26 -18.21
N GLY A 243 12.45 10.58 -17.37
CA GLY A 243 12.60 11.42 -16.20
C GLY A 243 12.52 12.92 -16.47
N ARG A 244 12.09 13.33 -17.66
CA ARG A 244 11.92 14.75 -18.04
C ARG A 244 10.62 15.29 -17.49
N ASP A 245 10.62 16.52 -16.99
CA ASP A 245 9.39 17.26 -16.66
C ASP A 245 8.55 17.48 -17.92
N VAL A 246 7.35 16.92 -17.94
CA VAL A 246 6.39 17.10 -19.05
C VAL A 246 5.23 18.01 -18.68
N GLU A 247 4.90 18.14 -17.39
CA GLU A 247 3.93 19.10 -16.88
C GLU A 247 4.30 19.58 -15.47
N ARG A 248 3.92 20.82 -15.16
CA ARG A 248 4.05 21.43 -13.83
C ARG A 248 2.78 22.19 -13.49
N HIS A 249 2.13 21.81 -12.40
CA HIS A 249 0.88 22.39 -11.92
C HIS A 249 1.11 23.06 -10.57
N GLU A 250 1.08 24.39 -10.55
CA GLU A 250 1.45 25.17 -9.38
C GLU A 250 0.23 25.87 -8.75
N LEU A 251 0.15 25.81 -7.42
CA LEU A 251 -0.83 26.51 -6.61
C LEU A 251 -0.12 27.37 -5.57
N ARG A 252 -0.28 28.68 -5.68
CA ARG A 252 0.23 29.65 -4.72
C ARG A 252 -0.85 29.96 -3.67
N LEU A 253 -0.53 29.75 -2.39
CA LEU A 253 -1.47 29.95 -1.28
C LEU A 253 -1.40 31.39 -0.75
N THR A 254 -2.56 32.03 -0.63
CA THR A 254 -2.69 33.43 -0.20
C THR A 254 -3.34 33.58 1.17
N GLU A 255 -4.08 32.57 1.62
CA GLU A 255 -4.75 32.57 2.91
C GLU A 255 -3.77 32.34 4.05
N GLU A 256 -3.96 33.06 5.17
CA GLU A 256 -3.09 32.99 6.35
C GLU A 256 -2.84 31.55 6.79
N VAL A 257 -3.91 30.75 6.84
CA VAL A 257 -3.89 29.30 7.05
C VAL A 257 -4.73 28.64 5.97
N SER A 258 -4.12 27.73 5.23
CA SER A 258 -4.77 26.83 4.28
C SER A 258 -4.77 25.40 4.87
N PRO A 259 -5.93 24.89 5.30
CA PRO A 259 -6.04 23.53 5.81
C PRO A 259 -5.57 22.48 4.80
N ALA A 260 -4.97 21.40 5.30
CA ALA A 260 -4.35 20.34 4.52
C ALA A 260 -5.26 19.78 3.40
N ALA A 261 -6.47 19.38 3.77
CA ALA A 261 -7.45 18.86 2.82
C ALA A 261 -7.88 19.90 1.77
N HIS A 262 -7.97 21.17 2.17
CA HIS A 262 -8.44 22.24 1.31
C HIS A 262 -7.41 22.59 0.23
N TRP A 263 -6.13 22.81 0.60
CA TRP A 263 -5.12 23.12 -0.43
C TRP A 263 -4.93 21.96 -1.41
N LEU A 264 -5.05 20.70 -0.94
CA LEU A 264 -4.94 19.53 -1.81
C LEU A 264 -6.07 19.47 -2.84
N VAL A 265 -7.31 19.75 -2.44
CA VAL A 265 -8.43 19.81 -3.38
C VAL A 265 -8.26 20.92 -4.40
N ARG A 266 -7.77 22.11 -3.99
CA ARG A 266 -7.50 23.21 -4.92
C ARG A 266 -6.43 22.84 -5.95
N LEU A 267 -5.34 22.22 -5.50
CA LEU A 267 -4.29 21.74 -6.40
C LEU A 267 -4.82 20.66 -7.35
N ALA A 268 -5.58 19.69 -6.82
CA ALA A 268 -6.16 18.61 -7.60
C ALA A 268 -7.14 19.14 -8.68
N ARG A 269 -7.96 20.14 -8.36
CA ARG A 269 -8.82 20.81 -9.34
C ARG A 269 -8.02 21.48 -10.45
N ARG A 270 -6.93 22.17 -10.11
CA ARG A 270 -6.01 22.76 -11.10
C ARG A 270 -5.40 21.69 -12.02
N VAL A 271 -4.84 20.63 -11.42
CA VAL A 271 -4.25 19.50 -12.16
C VAL A 271 -5.29 18.89 -13.10
N ASN A 272 -6.52 18.65 -12.65
CA ASN A 272 -7.55 18.02 -13.47
C ASN A 272 -8.07 18.90 -14.60
N GLN A 273 -7.97 20.23 -14.47
CA GLN A 273 -8.31 21.20 -15.52
C GLN A 273 -7.23 21.25 -16.61
N ASP A 274 -5.96 21.23 -16.21
CA ASP A 274 -4.84 21.56 -17.10
C ASP A 274 -4.10 20.31 -17.63
N SER A 275 -4.07 19.22 -16.88
CA SER A 275 -3.23 18.05 -17.19
C SER A 275 -3.78 17.18 -18.32
N ARG A 276 -2.87 16.70 -19.17
CA ARG A 276 -3.14 15.66 -20.18
C ARG A 276 -2.77 14.26 -19.67
N TYR A 277 -1.82 14.15 -18.75
CA TYR A 277 -1.23 12.87 -18.34
C TYR A 277 -1.76 12.32 -17.02
N VAL A 278 -2.23 13.18 -16.12
CA VAL A 278 -2.66 12.78 -14.78
C VAL A 278 -4.01 13.34 -14.37
N ARG A 279 -4.65 12.65 -13.42
CA ARG A 279 -5.78 13.15 -12.64
C ARG A 279 -5.50 12.94 -11.16
N VAL A 280 -6.00 13.83 -10.32
CA VAL A 280 -5.91 13.74 -8.86
C VAL A 280 -7.31 13.72 -8.29
N GLY A 281 -7.62 12.70 -7.49
CA GLY A 281 -8.94 12.56 -6.91
C GLY A 281 -9.20 11.19 -6.31
N ALA A 282 -10.47 10.90 -6.08
CA ALA A 282 -10.98 9.56 -5.85
C ALA A 282 -11.72 9.08 -7.10
N LEU A 283 -11.54 7.82 -7.47
CA LEU A 283 -12.37 7.14 -8.47
C LEU A 283 -13.81 7.03 -7.95
N ASP A 284 -14.78 7.42 -8.76
CA ASP A 284 -16.21 7.28 -8.44
C ASP A 284 -16.87 6.08 -9.16
N ALA A 285 -18.20 5.97 -9.06
CA ALA A 285 -18.95 4.85 -9.61
C ALA A 285 -19.08 4.90 -11.15
N GLN A 286 -18.84 6.06 -11.75
CA GLN A 286 -18.92 6.32 -13.19
C GLN A 286 -17.56 6.09 -13.87
N GLY A 287 -16.50 5.92 -13.08
CA GLY A 287 -15.14 5.78 -13.59
C GLY A 287 -14.40 7.11 -13.71
N ASP A 288 -15.03 8.19 -13.24
CA ASP A 288 -14.44 9.53 -13.21
C ASP A 288 -13.58 9.71 -11.95
N ILE A 289 -12.63 10.64 -12.05
CA ILE A 289 -11.71 10.96 -10.95
C ILE A 289 -11.96 12.40 -10.51
N SER A 290 -12.54 12.52 -9.32
CA SER A 290 -12.95 13.79 -8.76
C SER A 290 -12.18 14.11 -7.48
N PRO A 291 -11.66 15.34 -7.30
CA PRO A 291 -11.03 15.76 -6.06
C PRO A 291 -11.98 15.64 -4.87
N VAL A 292 -11.53 15.05 -3.77
CA VAL A 292 -12.31 14.91 -2.53
C VAL A 292 -11.65 15.68 -1.40
N GLU A 293 -12.44 16.36 -0.56
CA GLU A 293 -11.95 17.12 0.59
C GLU A 293 -11.60 16.17 1.74
N SER A 294 -10.44 15.53 1.59
CA SER A 294 -9.94 14.51 2.50
C SER A 294 -8.41 14.51 2.51
N LEU A 295 -7.83 14.30 3.69
CA LEU A 295 -6.38 14.17 3.89
C LEU A 295 -5.80 12.92 3.20
N GLN A 296 -6.64 11.92 2.91
CA GLN A 296 -6.22 10.60 2.44
C GLN A 296 -7.06 10.05 1.27
N GLY A 297 -8.13 10.75 0.89
CA GLY A 297 -9.06 10.27 -0.14
C GLY A 297 -8.52 10.36 -1.56
N ASN A 298 -7.50 11.20 -1.79
CA ASN A 298 -7.01 11.49 -3.14
C ASN A 298 -5.83 10.58 -3.54
N SER A 299 -5.73 10.29 -4.82
CA SER A 299 -4.62 9.56 -5.46
C SER A 299 -4.32 10.19 -6.80
N VAL A 300 -3.06 10.09 -7.25
CA VAL A 300 -2.73 10.40 -8.64
C VAL A 300 -3.06 9.19 -9.48
N TYR A 301 -3.75 9.43 -10.58
CA TYR A 301 -3.98 8.46 -11.62
C TYR A 301 -3.28 8.91 -12.89
N VAL A 302 -2.73 7.96 -13.63
CA VAL A 302 -2.03 8.17 -14.91
C VAL A 302 -2.81 7.51 -16.05
N ARG A 303 -2.72 8.07 -17.26
CA ARG A 303 -3.28 7.44 -18.47
C ARG A 303 -2.43 6.26 -18.94
N ASP A 304 -1.12 6.47 -19.02
CA ASP A 304 -0.18 5.48 -19.53
C ASP A 304 0.85 5.08 -18.49
N ALA A 305 1.44 3.91 -18.68
CA ALA A 305 2.56 3.46 -17.87
C ALA A 305 3.80 4.34 -18.09
N GLY A 306 4.65 4.44 -17.06
CA GLY A 306 5.93 5.15 -17.14
C GLY A 306 5.86 6.64 -16.77
N TYR A 307 4.68 7.22 -16.60
CA TYR A 307 4.55 8.52 -15.95
C TYR A 307 4.75 8.40 -14.45
N ARG A 308 5.57 9.29 -13.90
CA ARG A 308 5.79 9.46 -12.47
C ARG A 308 5.47 10.89 -12.08
N PHE A 309 5.27 11.13 -10.80
CA PHE A 309 4.97 12.47 -10.30
C PHE A 309 5.76 12.78 -9.03
N GLN A 310 5.83 14.07 -8.71
CA GLN A 310 6.39 14.59 -7.47
C GLN A 310 5.48 15.70 -6.98
N LEU A 311 5.22 15.72 -5.68
CA LEU A 311 4.58 16.83 -5.00
C LEU A 311 5.64 17.61 -4.21
N ASP A 312 5.87 18.86 -4.62
CA ASP A 312 6.81 19.77 -3.99
C ASP A 312 6.05 20.84 -3.18
N ILE A 313 6.55 21.20 -2.00
CA ILE A 313 6.00 22.26 -1.15
C ILE A 313 7.12 23.24 -0.82
N ASP A 314 7.04 24.44 -1.35
CA ASP A 314 7.93 25.54 -1.00
C ASP A 314 7.23 26.44 0.02
N LYS A 315 7.80 26.54 1.22
CA LYS A 315 7.29 27.43 2.28
C LYS A 315 8.04 28.76 2.25
N PRO A 316 7.40 29.88 2.63
CA PRO A 316 8.14 31.14 2.77
C PRO A 316 9.20 31.00 3.86
N ALA A 317 10.24 31.82 3.80
CA ALA A 317 11.18 31.96 4.90
C ALA A 317 10.42 32.29 6.19
N ALA A 318 10.82 31.66 7.31
CA ALA A 318 10.27 32.01 8.62
C ALA A 318 10.43 33.52 8.84
N PRO A 319 9.47 34.21 9.49
CA PRO A 319 9.68 35.59 9.90
C PRO A 319 11.00 35.65 10.69
N SER A 320 11.88 36.58 10.36
CA SER A 320 13.04 36.85 11.22
C SER A 320 12.52 37.26 12.59
N SER A 321 12.88 36.51 13.64
CA SER A 321 12.56 36.90 15.01
C SER A 321 13.10 38.31 15.28
N PRO A 322 12.32 39.22 15.86
CA PRO A 322 12.79 40.55 16.22
C PRO A 322 13.89 40.52 17.29
#